data_AF-A0A2V9DJA2-F1
#
_entry.id   AF-A0A2V9DJA2-F1
#
_cell.length_a   1.000
_cell.length_b   1.000
_cell.length_c   1.000
_cell.angle_alpha   90.00
_cell.angle_beta   90.00
_cell.angle_gamma   90.00
#
_symmetry.space_group_name_H-M   'P 1'
#
loop_
_entity.id
_entity.type
_entity.pdbx_description
1 polymer ?
#
loop_
_entity_poly.entity_id
_entity_poly.type
_entity_poly.pdbx_seq_one_letter_code
_entity_poly.pdbx_strand_id
1 'polypeptide(L)'
;MPRYLSLHTLACLTRQGAAQLTERIFSSRSVKARRVQLNMMEGKMLVEFEASDRDTVRAWLEAEGFHYEWLMRIEFESESGTLVTVS
;
A
#
# COMPACT_ATOMS: atom_id res chain seq x y z
N MET A 1 11.06 5.53 -9.07
CA MET A 1 10.19 4.43 -9.55
C MET A 1 8.80 4.86 -9.16
N PRO A 2 7.82 4.86 -10.08
CA PRO A 2 6.48 5.34 -9.80
C PRO A 2 5.93 4.80 -8.48
N ARG A 3 5.37 5.71 -7.68
CA ARG A 3 4.74 5.36 -6.41
C ARG A 3 3.24 5.28 -6.53
N TYR A 4 2.66 4.36 -5.77
CA TYR A 4 1.24 4.11 -5.75
C TYR A 4 0.74 3.97 -4.31
N LEU A 5 -0.41 4.56 -4.03
CA LEU A 5 -1.11 4.42 -2.76
C LEU A 5 -2.38 3.60 -2.98
N SER A 6 -2.63 2.62 -2.13
CA SER A 6 -3.89 1.88 -2.12
C SER A 6 -4.59 2.02 -0.77
N LEU A 7 -5.92 1.99 -0.82
CA LEU A 7 -6.78 1.85 0.35
C LEU A 7 -7.43 0.48 0.35
N HIS A 8 -7.40 -0.19 1.49
CA HIS A 8 -8.00 -1.50 1.72
C HIS A 8 -8.98 -1.45 2.88
N THR A 9 -10.08 -2.21 2.76
CA THR A 9 -10.89 -2.59 3.91
C THR A 9 -10.34 -3.86 4.52
N LEU A 10 -10.11 -3.83 5.83
CA LEU A 10 -9.70 -4.97 6.64
C LEU A 10 -10.93 -5.57 7.31
N ALA A 11 -10.99 -6.89 7.38
CA ALA A 11 -11.85 -7.57 8.34
C ALA A 11 -11.33 -7.35 9.77
N CYS A 12 -12.06 -7.85 10.78
CA CYS A 12 -11.70 -7.78 12.20
C CYS A 12 -10.36 -8.48 12.50
N LEU A 13 -9.26 -7.83 12.15
CA LEU A 13 -7.91 -8.31 12.38
C LEU A 13 -7.54 -8.09 13.84
N THR A 14 -6.83 -9.06 14.43
CA THR A 14 -6.11 -8.83 15.67
C THR A 14 -4.84 -8.02 15.38
N ARG A 15 -4.23 -7.43 16.41
CA ARG A 15 -2.91 -6.78 16.28
C ARG A 15 -1.85 -7.73 15.70
N GLN A 16 -1.89 -9.00 16.10
CA GLN A 16 -0.98 -10.02 15.57
C GLN A 16 -1.24 -10.29 14.07
N GLY A 17 -2.51 -10.39 13.67
CA GLY A 17 -2.87 -10.53 12.25
C GLY A 17 -2.41 -9.35 11.41
N ALA A 18 -2.54 -8.12 11.93
CA ALA A 18 -2.02 -6.92 11.28
C ALA A 18 -0.48 -6.93 11.13
N ALA A 19 0.24 -7.44 12.13
CA ALA A 19 1.70 -7.57 12.06
C ALA A 19 2.13 -8.57 10.96
N GLN A 20 1.52 -9.77 10.94
CA GLN A 20 1.78 -10.78 9.91
C GLN A 20 1.43 -10.29 8.50
N LEU A 21 0.31 -9.59 8.36
CA LEU A 21 -0.10 -8.96 7.11
C LEU A 21 0.96 -7.95 6.64
N THR A 22 1.46 -7.12 7.55
CA THR A 22 2.49 -6.12 7.24
C THR A 22 3.80 -6.80 6.81
N GLU A 23 4.25 -7.84 7.51
CA GLU A 23 5.44 -8.62 7.12
C GLU A 23 5.30 -9.20 5.72
N ARG A 24 4.14 -9.80 5.40
CA ARG A 24 3.87 -10.35 4.07
C ARG A 24 3.97 -9.28 2.97
N ILE A 25 3.36 -8.12 3.19
CA ILE A 25 3.42 -6.97 2.26
C ILE A 25 4.87 -6.53 2.02
N PHE A 26 5.68 -6.41 3.07
CA PHE A 26 7.08 -6.00 2.96
C PHE A 26 8.01 -7.09 2.41
N SER A 27 7.62 -8.37 2.47
CA SER A 27 8.41 -9.49 1.93
C SER A 27 8.30 -9.64 0.40
N SER A 28 7.41 -8.89 -0.25
CA SER A 28 7.22 -8.93 -1.70
C SER A 28 8.50 -8.59 -2.46
N ARG A 29 8.74 -9.34 -3.54
CA ARG A 29 9.84 -9.09 -4.50
C ARG A 29 9.37 -8.44 -5.80
N SER A 30 8.08 -8.53 -6.12
CA SER A 30 7.51 -8.03 -7.39
C SER A 30 7.13 -6.54 -7.31
N VAL A 31 6.68 -6.11 -6.13
CA VAL A 31 6.48 -4.70 -5.77
C VAL A 31 7.17 -4.41 -4.46
N LYS A 32 7.66 -3.18 -4.27
CA LYS A 32 8.33 -2.78 -3.03
C LYS A 32 7.39 -1.93 -2.18
N ALA A 33 7.01 -2.43 -1.02
CA ALA A 33 6.26 -1.63 -0.04
C ALA A 33 7.19 -0.59 0.62
N ARG A 34 6.67 0.63 0.78
CA ARG A 34 7.34 1.74 1.45
C ARG A 34 6.78 1.97 2.85
N ARG A 35 5.45 1.92 2.96
CA ARG A 35 4.73 2.28 4.18
C ARG A 35 3.41 1.54 4.25
N VAL A 36 3.06 1.08 5.44
CA VAL A 36 1.74 0.51 5.76
C VAL A 36 1.19 1.28 6.96
N GLN A 37 -0.05 1.72 6.88
CA GLN A 37 -0.77 2.35 7.99
C GLN A 37 -2.09 1.62 8.19
N LEU A 38 -2.43 1.28 9.42
CA LEU A 38 -3.67 0.60 9.74
C LEU A 38 -4.49 1.42 10.74
N ASN A 39 -5.78 1.53 10.48
CA ASN A 39 -6.79 1.91 11.46
C ASN A 39 -7.59 0.65 11.82
N MET A 40 -7.34 0.09 13.00
CA MET A 40 -8.00 -1.13 13.45
C MET A 40 -9.44 -0.90 13.92
N MET A 41 -9.80 0.35 14.26
CA MET A 41 -11.17 0.69 14.69
C MET A 41 -12.12 0.76 13.48
N GLU A 42 -11.66 1.36 12.39
CA GLU A 42 -12.45 1.49 11.15
C GLU A 42 -12.21 0.34 10.16
N GLY A 43 -11.25 -0.54 10.46
CA GLY A 43 -10.85 -1.63 9.57
C GLY A 43 -10.31 -1.10 8.24
N LYS A 44 -9.38 -0.14 8.27
CA LYS A 44 -8.78 0.44 7.06
C LYS A 44 -7.28 0.28 7.05
N MET A 45 -6.72 0.07 5.86
CA MET A 45 -5.28 0.04 5.65
C MET A 45 -4.90 0.85 4.42
N LEU A 46 -3.87 1.69 4.57
CA LEU A 46 -3.19 2.34 3.45
C LEU A 46 -1.84 1.68 3.23
N VAL A 47 -1.50 1.43 1.97
CA VAL A 47 -0.18 0.91 1.59
C VAL A 47 0.41 1.73 0.46
N GLU A 48 1.64 2.17 0.65
CA GLU A 48 2.43 2.83 -0.39
C GLU A 48 3.39 1.82 -1.02
N PHE A 49 3.38 1.74 -2.34
CA PHE A 49 4.19 0.83 -3.15
C PHE A 49 5.07 1.60 -4.15
N GLU A 50 6.20 0.99 -4.50
CA GLU A 50 6.98 1.28 -5.71
C GLU A 50 6.87 0.12 -6.69
N ALA A 51 6.59 0.46 -7.95
CA ALA A 51 6.56 -0.48 -9.07
C ALA A 51 6.87 0.23 -10.39
N SER A 52 7.07 -0.54 -11.47
CA SER A 52 7.28 0.01 -12.82
C SER A 52 6.05 0.77 -13.33
N ASP A 53 4.86 0.25 -13.03
CA ASP A 53 3.58 0.74 -13.50
C ASP A 53 2.44 0.31 -12.58
N ARG A 54 1.23 0.82 -12.85
CA ARG A 54 0.04 0.56 -12.05
C ARG A 54 -0.40 -0.90 -12.15
N ASP A 55 -0.29 -1.50 -13.32
CA ASP A 55 -0.79 -2.86 -13.56
C ASP A 55 0.05 -3.91 -12.83
N THR A 56 1.35 -3.65 -12.66
CA THR A 56 2.23 -4.47 -11.82
C THR A 56 1.75 -4.51 -10.36
N VAL A 57 1.34 -3.37 -9.80
CA VAL A 57 0.76 -3.32 -8.44
C VAL A 57 -0.56 -4.06 -8.39
N ARG A 58 -1.44 -3.86 -9.38
CA ARG A 58 -2.75 -4.52 -9.43
C ARG A 58 -2.63 -6.03 -9.51
N ALA A 59 -1.77 -6.53 -10.41
CA ALA A 59 -1.54 -7.95 -10.61
C ALA A 59 -0.96 -8.60 -9.35
N TRP A 60 -0.04 -7.92 -8.65
CA TRP A 60 0.48 -8.41 -7.38
C TRP A 60 -0.59 -8.43 -6.28
N LEU A 61 -1.36 -7.36 -6.13
CA LEU A 61 -2.46 -7.30 -5.15
C LEU A 61 -3.48 -8.42 -5.39
N GLU A 62 -3.85 -8.67 -6.65
CA GLU A 62 -4.76 -9.75 -7.03
C GLU A 62 -4.18 -11.14 -6.72
N ALA A 63 -2.91 -11.39 -7.10
CA ALA A 63 -2.23 -12.66 -6.83
C ALA A 63 -2.09 -12.96 -5.32
N GLU A 64 -1.91 -11.92 -4.50
CA GLU A 64 -1.87 -12.05 -3.04
C GLU A 64 -3.26 -12.11 -2.39
N GLY A 65 -4.34 -11.93 -3.17
CA GLY A 65 -5.71 -11.89 -2.65
C GLY A 65 -6.05 -10.62 -1.87
N PHE A 66 -5.30 -9.53 -2.08
CA PHE A 66 -5.58 -8.23 -1.47
C PHE A 66 -6.61 -7.45 -2.26
N HIS A 67 -7.80 -7.29 -1.68
CA HIS A 67 -8.84 -6.42 -2.23
C HIS A 67 -8.56 -4.97 -1.81
N TYR A 68 -8.75 -4.03 -2.73
CA TYR A 68 -8.57 -2.60 -2.51
C TYR A 68 -9.77 -1.82 -3.03
N GLU A 69 -10.06 -0.69 -2.40
CA GLU A 69 -11.12 0.23 -2.83
C GLU A 69 -10.66 1.09 -4.00
N TRP A 70 -9.44 1.63 -3.89
CA TRP A 70 -8.80 2.38 -4.95
C TRP A 70 -7.28 2.21 -4.89
N LEU A 71 -6.67 2.49 -6.04
CA LEU A 71 -5.22 2.53 -6.24
C LEU A 71 -4.89 3.80 -7.00
N MET A 72 -4.11 4.69 -6.41
CA MET A 72 -3.78 6.01 -6.93
C MET A 72 -2.29 6.08 -7.24
N ARG A 73 -1.92 6.69 -8.38
CA ARG A 73 -0.51 7.06 -8.63
C ARG A 73 -0.20 8.32 -7.83
N ILE A 74 0.91 8.31 -7.10
CA ILE A 74 1.42 9.49 -6.42
C ILE A 74 2.33 10.23 -7.40
N GLU A 75 1.87 11.39 -7.87
CA GLU A 75 2.65 12.27 -8.76
C GLU A 75 3.39 13.34 -7.97
N PHE A 76 2.78 13.80 -6.88
CA PHE A 76 3.33 14.82 -5.98
C PHE A 76 3.09 14.43 -4.52
N GLU A 77 3.98 14.87 -3.64
CA GLU A 77 3.81 14.75 -2.18
C GLU A 77 4.34 15.99 -1.47
N SER A 78 4.11 16.07 -0.15
CA SER A 78 4.67 17.16 0.66
C SER A 78 5.85 16.68 1.49
N GLU A 79 6.96 17.39 1.37
CA GLU A 79 8.11 17.29 2.28
C GLU A 79 8.20 18.56 3.11
N SER A 80 7.94 18.45 4.42
CA SER A 80 7.98 19.58 5.37
C SER A 80 7.17 20.82 4.91
N GLY A 81 6.00 20.59 4.30
CA GLY A 81 5.11 21.64 3.79
C GLY A 81 5.41 22.11 2.37
N THR A 82 6.47 21.60 1.72
CA THR A 82 6.79 21.91 0.32
C THR A 82 6.28 20.82 -0.60
N LEU A 83 5.56 21.17 -1.67
CA LEU A 83 5.12 20.22 -2.70
C LEU A 83 6.32 19.80 -3.57
N VAL A 84 6.59 18.50 -3.64
CA VAL A 84 7.67 17.91 -4.44
C VAL A 84 7.11 16.87 -5.40
N THR A 85 7.81 16.64 -6.50
CA THR A 85 7.47 15.57 -7.45
C THR A 85 7.97 14.23 -6.94
N VAL A 86 7.15 13.19 -7.13
CA VAL A 86 7.51 11.82 -6.77
C VAL A 86 8.04 11.07 -7.99
N SER A 87 9.31 10.63 -7.91
CA SER A 87 10.03 9.88 -8.96
C SER A 87 9.72 8.39 -8.98
#